data_AF-I3IY24-F1
#
_entry.id   AF-I3IY24-F1
#
_cell.length_a   1.000
_cell.length_b   1.000
_cell.length_c   1.000
_cell.angle_alpha   90.00
_cell.angle_beta   90.00
_cell.angle_gamma   90.00
#
_symmetry.space_group_name_H-M   'P 1'
#
loop_
_entity.id
_entity.type
_entity.pdbx_description
1 polymer ?
#
loop_
_entity_poly.entity_id
_entity_poly.type
_entity_poly.pdbx_seq_one_letter_code
_entity_poly.pdbx_strand_id
1 'polypeptide(L)'
;MAAPALSGRAGSSGSLGNSPTMAAGRLPHGSGPELDFRSAARMEDLNRLIQEFSKHDQREYDDQRALEIHTAKDFIFSMLGMVQKLDQKLPVANEYLLLSGGVREGVVDMDLDELSIYARGTDYDMDFTLLVPALKLHDRNQPVTLDMRHSALGHSWLSLRLFDEGTINKWKDCCTIVDHINGTTNYFFSPTLVADWFYQSISLVLLEVQKKPQRGMPRVEKVERNGTIISVILGVGSSRMLYDIVPVVSFKGWPAVAQSWLMENHFWDGKITEEEVISGFYLVPACSHKGRKENEWRLSFARSEVQLKKCISSSLMQAYQACKAIIIKLLSRPKAISPYHLRSIMLWACDRLPANYLAQDDFSAHFLLGLIDDLQHCLVNKMCPNYFIPQCNMLEHLSDETAMLHARKLSSVRSDPAEHLRTTIEHAKAANRLTVELQWRGSTNNLPSPQSDAGGENQPDDRLAKKLQQLVTENPGKSISVFINPDDVTRPHFRIDDKFF
;
A
#
# COMPACT_ATOMS: atom_id res chain seq x y z
N MET A 1 7.72 72.99 14.77
CA MET A 1 8.75 73.82 15.42
C MET A 1 9.68 72.88 16.17
N ALA A 2 10.99 72.91 16.15
CA ALA A 2 12.07 73.55 15.39
C ALA A 2 13.33 72.86 15.96
N ALA A 3 14.28 72.48 15.11
CA ALA A 3 15.59 71.92 15.48
C ALA A 3 16.51 73.01 16.10
N PRO A 4 17.76 72.72 16.53
CA PRO A 4 18.91 72.49 15.61
C PRO A 4 19.87 71.36 16.11
N ALA A 5 20.71 70.65 15.34
CA ALA A 5 21.58 70.89 14.17
C ALA A 5 22.91 71.61 14.46
N LEU A 6 24.03 70.87 14.34
CA LEU A 6 25.40 71.29 13.94
C LEU A 6 26.19 70.03 13.54
N SER A 7 27.17 69.97 12.63
CA SER A 7 27.38 70.45 11.25
C SER A 7 28.82 70.06 10.84
N GLY A 8 29.06 69.64 9.59
CA GLY A 8 30.39 69.69 8.94
C GLY A 8 30.70 68.48 8.04
N ARG A 9 30.43 68.55 6.71
CA ARG A 9 31.31 68.93 5.56
C ARG A 9 32.32 67.84 5.16
N ALA A 10 32.69 67.57 3.89
CA ALA A 10 32.12 67.66 2.54
C ALA A 10 33.16 67.03 1.57
N GLY A 11 32.70 66.34 0.52
CA GLY A 11 33.33 66.31 -0.82
C GLY A 11 34.43 65.27 -1.13
N SER A 12 34.16 64.38 -2.10
CA SER A 12 34.76 64.42 -3.46
C SER A 12 34.84 63.04 -4.11
N SER A 13 34.44 63.03 -5.38
CA SER A 13 34.48 61.98 -6.40
C SER A 13 35.87 61.37 -6.68
N GLY A 14 35.89 60.07 -7.02
CA GLY A 14 37.02 59.37 -7.65
C GLY A 14 36.59 58.00 -8.18
N SER A 15 37.01 57.69 -9.41
CA SER A 15 36.43 56.69 -10.32
C SER A 15 37.23 55.38 -10.38
N LEU A 16 36.60 54.36 -10.98
CA LEU A 16 37.15 53.15 -11.64
C LEU A 16 37.62 51.95 -10.80
N GLY A 17 37.01 50.79 -11.09
CA GLY A 17 37.55 49.46 -10.75
C GLY A 17 36.55 48.32 -11.01
N ASN A 18 36.61 47.76 -12.22
CA ASN A 18 35.84 46.59 -12.67
C ASN A 18 35.96 45.35 -11.76
N SER A 19 34.82 44.65 -11.57
CA SER A 19 34.55 43.18 -11.60
C SER A 19 35.50 42.18 -10.88
N PRO A 20 35.02 41.00 -10.41
CA PRO A 20 33.90 40.25 -10.97
C PRO A 20 32.88 39.66 -9.98
N THR A 21 31.65 39.54 -10.49
CA THR A 21 30.79 38.36 -10.41
C THR A 21 31.34 37.22 -9.55
N MET A 22 30.83 37.09 -8.32
CA MET A 22 30.90 35.82 -7.61
C MET A 22 30.06 34.81 -8.39
N ALA A 23 30.76 33.99 -9.16
CA ALA A 23 30.28 32.76 -9.71
C ALA A 23 29.54 31.98 -8.61
N ALA A 24 28.40 31.41 -8.98
CA ALA A 24 27.74 30.35 -8.25
C ALA A 24 28.77 29.27 -7.95
N GLY A 25 29.31 29.28 -6.73
CA GLY A 25 30.13 28.21 -6.22
C GLY A 25 29.24 26.98 -6.12
N ARG A 26 29.40 26.04 -7.06
CA ARG A 26 29.01 24.66 -6.84
C ARG A 26 29.60 24.25 -5.49
N LEU A 27 28.74 23.92 -4.53
CA LEU A 27 29.15 23.18 -3.34
C LEU A 27 29.92 21.95 -3.84
N PRO A 28 31.08 21.61 -3.24
CA PRO A 28 31.75 20.36 -3.58
C PRO A 28 30.74 19.23 -3.37
N HIS A 29 30.65 18.29 -4.33
CA HIS A 29 29.90 17.05 -4.17
C HIS A 29 30.37 16.36 -2.89
N GLY A 30 29.68 16.61 -1.78
CA GLY A 30 29.93 15.98 -0.51
C GLY A 30 29.34 14.58 -0.57
N SER A 31 30.10 13.63 -1.13
CA SER A 31 29.85 12.21 -0.90
C SER A 31 29.78 12.02 0.61
N GLY A 32 28.67 11.48 1.12
CA GLY A 32 28.59 11.02 2.51
C GLY A 32 29.74 10.07 2.85
N PRO A 33 29.96 9.75 4.13
CA PRO A 33 31.01 8.82 4.50
C PRO A 33 30.87 7.52 3.69
N GLU A 34 31.96 7.13 3.02
CA GLU A 34 32.00 5.93 2.16
C GLU A 34 31.68 4.66 2.96
N LEU A 35 31.90 4.70 4.28
CA LEU A 35 31.71 3.60 5.23
C LEU A 35 30.65 3.95 6.29
N ASP A 36 29.80 2.97 6.63
CA ASP A 36 28.95 3.05 7.82
C ASP A 36 29.80 2.84 9.06
N PHE A 37 29.70 3.77 10.02
CA PHE A 37 30.48 3.70 11.25
C PHE A 37 30.15 2.46 12.09
N ARG A 38 28.89 2.00 12.10
CA ARG A 38 28.46 0.89 12.95
C ARG A 38 28.89 -0.49 12.44
N SER A 39 28.79 -0.71 11.12
CA SER A 39 29.08 -2.01 10.50
C SER A 39 30.39 -2.07 9.74
N ALA A 40 31.07 -0.93 9.52
CA ALA A 40 32.17 -0.79 8.57
C ALA A 40 31.83 -1.19 7.12
N ALA A 41 30.54 -1.31 6.78
CA ALA A 41 30.10 -1.61 5.43
C ALA A 41 30.27 -0.38 4.52
N ARG A 42 30.72 -0.60 3.27
CA ARG A 42 30.78 0.46 2.26
C ARG A 42 29.38 0.78 1.74
N MET A 43 29.06 2.07 1.64
CA MET A 43 27.77 2.54 1.12
C MET A 43 27.53 2.09 -0.32
N GLU A 44 28.58 2.08 -1.14
CA GLU A 44 28.51 1.59 -2.52
C GLU A 44 28.16 0.10 -2.58
N ASP A 45 28.75 -0.72 -1.71
CA ASP A 45 28.47 -2.16 -1.65
C ASP A 45 27.01 -2.42 -1.22
N LEU A 46 26.50 -1.67 -0.25
CA LEU A 46 25.11 -1.77 0.18
C LEU A 46 24.13 -1.31 -0.91
N ASN A 47 24.42 -0.19 -1.59
CA ASN A 47 23.61 0.28 -2.72
C ASN A 47 23.54 -0.77 -3.84
N ARG A 48 24.67 -1.40 -4.17
CA ARG A 48 24.74 -2.50 -5.16
C ARG A 48 23.88 -3.69 -4.75
N LEU A 49 23.93 -4.10 -3.47
CA LEU A 49 23.11 -5.19 -2.95
C LEU A 49 21.61 -4.85 -2.95
N ILE A 50 21.23 -3.61 -2.62
CA ILE A 50 19.83 -3.15 -2.70
C ILE A 50 19.31 -3.22 -4.15
N GLN A 51 20.12 -2.79 -5.12
CA GLN A 51 19.78 -2.88 -6.54
C GLN A 51 19.69 -4.35 -7.01
N GLU A 52 20.61 -5.22 -6.56
CA GLU A 52 20.56 -6.65 -6.87
C GLU A 52 19.31 -7.31 -6.29
N PHE A 53 18.97 -7.02 -5.02
CA PHE A 53 17.72 -7.47 -4.41
C PHE A 53 16.52 -7.05 -5.24
N SER A 54 16.47 -5.77 -5.64
CA SER A 54 15.35 -5.21 -6.40
C SER A 54 15.15 -5.89 -7.75
N LYS A 55 16.23 -6.30 -8.45
CA LYS A 55 16.13 -7.07 -9.71
C LYS A 55 15.48 -8.44 -9.54
N HIS A 56 15.55 -9.02 -8.34
CA HIS A 56 14.95 -10.31 -8.04
C HIS A 56 13.57 -10.17 -7.39
N ASP A 57 13.33 -9.11 -6.62
CA ASP A 57 12.05 -8.87 -5.97
C ASP A 57 11.00 -8.25 -6.92
N GLN A 58 11.45 -7.31 -7.77
CA GLN A 58 10.65 -6.74 -8.85
C GLN A 58 10.71 -7.68 -10.06
N ARG A 59 9.55 -8.04 -10.61
CA ARG A 59 9.50 -8.74 -11.89
C ARG A 59 9.25 -7.77 -13.01
N GLU A 60 9.88 -8.01 -14.15
CA GLU A 60 9.54 -7.30 -15.37
C GLU A 60 8.05 -7.52 -15.68
N TYR A 61 7.35 -6.41 -15.87
CA TYR A 61 5.98 -6.39 -16.36
C TYR A 61 6.05 -6.33 -17.87
N ASP A 62 6.01 -7.49 -18.50
CA ASP A 62 5.82 -7.56 -19.94
C ASP A 62 4.35 -7.28 -20.30
N ASP A 63 4.14 -7.00 -21.58
CA ASP A 63 2.83 -6.71 -22.18
C ASP A 63 1.81 -7.83 -21.93
N GLN A 64 2.28 -9.08 -21.87
CA GLN A 64 1.46 -10.25 -21.59
C GLN A 64 0.95 -10.25 -20.14
N ARG A 65 1.83 -10.01 -19.16
CA ARG A 65 1.44 -9.93 -17.75
C ARG A 65 0.53 -8.73 -17.49
N ALA A 66 0.77 -7.60 -18.13
CA ALA A 66 -0.12 -6.45 -18.09
C ALA A 66 -1.57 -6.82 -18.52
N LEU A 67 -1.71 -7.57 -19.62
CA LEU A 67 -3.01 -8.07 -20.10
C LEU A 67 -3.64 -9.05 -19.11
N GLU A 68 -2.86 -9.97 -18.53
CA GLU A 68 -3.35 -10.92 -17.53
C GLU A 68 -3.89 -10.19 -16.28
N ILE A 69 -3.20 -9.14 -15.81
CA ILE A 69 -3.62 -8.33 -14.64
C ILE A 69 -4.94 -7.62 -14.95
N HIS A 70 -5.03 -7.03 -16.14
CA HIS A 70 -6.25 -6.36 -16.59
C HIS A 70 -7.43 -7.34 -16.62
N THR A 71 -7.22 -8.54 -17.17
CA THR A 71 -8.25 -9.57 -17.27
C THR A 71 -8.73 -10.04 -15.89
N ALA A 72 -7.81 -10.22 -14.93
CA ALA A 72 -8.15 -10.57 -13.55
C ALA A 72 -8.95 -9.46 -12.85
N LYS A 73 -8.53 -8.19 -12.99
CA LYS A 73 -9.22 -7.02 -12.45
C LYS A 73 -10.67 -6.95 -12.94
N ASP A 74 -10.87 -7.06 -14.26
CA ASP A 74 -12.21 -6.96 -14.86
C ASP A 74 -13.12 -8.10 -14.41
N PHE A 75 -12.57 -9.30 -14.26
CA PHE A 75 -13.30 -10.43 -13.70
C PHE A 75 -13.77 -10.15 -12.27
N ILE A 76 -12.90 -9.65 -11.39
CA ILE A 76 -13.26 -9.29 -10.00
C ILE A 76 -14.33 -8.19 -9.99
N PHE A 77 -14.20 -7.16 -10.82
CA PHE A 77 -15.18 -6.06 -10.85
C PHE A 77 -16.54 -6.50 -11.40
N SER A 78 -16.54 -7.36 -12.43
CA SER A 78 -17.76 -8.00 -12.94
C SER A 78 -18.43 -8.87 -11.88
N MET A 79 -17.65 -9.66 -11.13
CA MET A 79 -18.11 -10.45 -10.00
C MET A 79 -18.77 -9.57 -8.93
N LEU A 80 -18.13 -8.47 -8.54
CA LEU A 80 -18.72 -7.52 -7.58
C LEU A 80 -20.00 -6.86 -8.11
N GLY A 81 -20.09 -6.61 -9.41
CA GLY A 81 -21.32 -6.17 -10.07
C GLY A 81 -22.44 -7.21 -10.02
N MET A 82 -22.12 -8.51 -10.02
CA MET A 82 -23.10 -9.58 -9.79
C MET A 82 -23.47 -9.70 -8.31
N VAL A 83 -22.52 -9.54 -7.38
CA VAL A 83 -22.80 -9.49 -5.93
C VAL A 83 -23.77 -8.35 -5.63
N GLN A 84 -23.56 -7.17 -6.21
CA GLN A 84 -24.46 -6.03 -6.08
C GLN A 84 -25.90 -6.36 -6.52
N LYS A 85 -26.07 -7.19 -7.56
CA LYS A 85 -27.39 -7.59 -8.08
C LYS A 85 -28.10 -8.65 -7.24
N LEU A 86 -27.41 -9.38 -6.36
CA LEU A 86 -28.01 -10.44 -5.56
C LEU A 86 -29.04 -9.90 -4.57
N ASP A 87 -28.67 -8.87 -3.80
CA ASP A 87 -29.50 -8.32 -2.71
C ASP A 87 -29.46 -6.80 -2.60
N GLN A 88 -28.75 -6.12 -3.51
CA GLN A 88 -28.65 -4.65 -3.57
C GLN A 88 -28.06 -4.01 -2.30
N LYS A 89 -27.28 -4.76 -1.51
CA LYS A 89 -26.55 -4.20 -0.37
C LYS A 89 -25.40 -3.29 -0.79
N LEU A 90 -24.58 -3.73 -1.75
CA LEU A 90 -23.50 -2.88 -2.28
C LEU A 90 -24.06 -1.66 -3.03
N PRO A 91 -23.35 -0.51 -2.98
CA PRO A 91 -23.67 0.64 -3.83
C PRO A 91 -23.69 0.30 -5.32
N VAL A 92 -24.65 0.85 -6.06
CA VAL A 92 -24.77 0.66 -7.53
C VAL A 92 -23.55 1.24 -8.25
N ALA A 93 -23.19 2.49 -7.92
CA ALA A 93 -21.95 3.11 -8.35
C ALA A 93 -20.94 2.98 -7.22
N ASN A 94 -20.04 1.99 -7.30
CA ASN A 94 -19.04 1.75 -6.26
C ASN A 94 -17.65 2.26 -6.67
N GLU A 95 -16.92 2.84 -5.72
CA GLU A 95 -15.57 3.37 -5.92
C GLU A 95 -14.61 2.44 -5.20
N TYR A 96 -14.12 1.44 -5.92
CA TYR A 96 -13.17 0.48 -5.36
C TYR A 96 -11.77 1.09 -5.29
N LEU A 97 -11.03 0.79 -4.23
CA LEU A 97 -9.60 1.08 -4.17
C LEU A 97 -8.83 -0.22 -4.35
N LEU A 98 -8.23 -0.41 -5.52
CA LEU A 98 -7.35 -1.54 -5.82
C LEU A 98 -5.90 -1.12 -5.55
N LEU A 99 -5.28 -1.78 -4.58
CA LEU A 99 -3.90 -1.59 -4.18
C LEU A 99 -3.07 -2.77 -4.69
N SER A 100 -1.88 -2.48 -5.18
CA SER A 100 -0.91 -3.53 -5.46
C SER A 100 -0.15 -3.92 -4.19
N GLY A 101 0.06 -5.22 -4.03
CA GLY A 101 0.48 -5.86 -2.79
C GLY A 101 -0.72 -6.37 -1.98
N GLY A 102 -0.54 -7.52 -1.34
CA GLY A 102 -1.53 -8.11 -0.45
C GLY A 102 -1.48 -7.49 0.94
N VAL A 103 -2.50 -7.80 1.76
CA VAL A 103 -2.58 -7.32 3.15
C VAL A 103 -1.36 -7.79 3.97
N ARG A 104 -0.82 -8.96 3.61
CA ARG A 104 0.40 -9.55 4.18
C ARG A 104 1.65 -8.70 3.99
N GLU A 105 1.66 -7.81 3.00
CA GLU A 105 2.75 -6.89 2.71
C GLU A 105 2.59 -5.53 3.43
N GLY A 106 1.56 -5.39 4.28
CA GLY A 106 1.29 -4.18 5.05
C GLY A 106 0.84 -3.00 4.20
N VAL A 107 0.14 -3.25 3.09
CA VAL A 107 -0.46 -2.19 2.25
C VAL A 107 -1.66 -1.52 2.89
N VAL A 108 -2.31 -2.21 3.83
CA VAL A 108 -3.38 -1.71 4.69
C VAL A 108 -3.14 -2.27 6.09
N ASP A 109 -3.35 -1.45 7.11
CA ASP A 109 -3.25 -1.86 8.51
C ASP A 109 -4.41 -2.78 8.91
N MET A 110 -4.17 -4.08 8.85
CA MET A 110 -5.14 -5.14 9.13
C MET A 110 -4.56 -6.19 10.06
N ASP A 111 -5.43 -6.93 10.73
CA ASP A 111 -5.03 -8.02 11.61
C ASP A 111 -4.57 -9.24 10.79
N LEU A 112 -3.32 -9.64 10.97
CA LEU A 112 -2.66 -10.65 10.13
C LEU A 112 -2.71 -12.07 10.73
N ASP A 113 -3.31 -12.27 11.91
CA ASP A 113 -3.17 -13.52 12.67
C ASP A 113 -4.09 -14.64 12.20
N GLU A 114 -5.19 -14.28 11.51
CA GLU A 114 -6.17 -15.21 10.96
C GLU A 114 -5.94 -15.49 9.46
N LEU A 115 -4.84 -15.00 8.90
CA LEU A 115 -4.52 -15.17 7.48
C LEU A 115 -3.94 -16.56 7.19
N SER A 116 -4.52 -17.25 6.20
CA SER A 116 -3.89 -18.40 5.55
C SER A 116 -2.47 -18.09 5.10
N ILE A 117 -1.59 -19.06 5.31
CA ILE A 117 -0.19 -19.00 4.91
C ILE A 117 -0.13 -19.25 3.41
N TYR A 118 0.19 -18.19 2.67
CA TYR A 118 0.49 -18.25 1.24
C TYR A 118 1.91 -17.78 1.00
N ALA A 119 2.62 -18.49 0.14
CA ALA A 119 3.98 -18.16 -0.27
C ALA A 119 3.98 -17.68 -1.73
N ARG A 120 4.52 -16.48 -1.95
CA ARG A 120 4.76 -15.96 -3.29
C ARG A 120 5.67 -16.91 -4.09
N GLY A 121 5.33 -17.14 -5.35
CA GLY A 121 5.95 -18.11 -6.25
C GLY A 121 5.36 -19.53 -6.14
N THR A 122 5.00 -19.97 -4.94
CA THR A 122 4.37 -21.28 -4.73
C THR A 122 2.86 -21.23 -4.92
N ASP A 123 2.17 -20.27 -4.30
CA ASP A 123 0.70 -20.17 -4.31
C ASP A 123 0.21 -19.10 -5.29
N TYR A 124 0.91 -17.98 -5.37
CA TYR A 124 0.57 -16.83 -6.21
C TYR A 124 1.82 -16.15 -6.75
N ASP A 125 1.71 -15.48 -7.88
CA ASP A 125 2.81 -14.74 -8.51
C ASP A 125 2.72 -13.23 -8.19
N MET A 126 1.48 -12.76 -8.05
CA MET A 126 1.12 -11.38 -7.77
C MET A 126 0.01 -11.31 -6.75
N ASP A 127 0.00 -10.26 -5.95
CA ASP A 127 -1.04 -10.01 -4.96
C ASP A 127 -1.55 -8.57 -5.00
N PHE A 128 -2.81 -8.43 -4.61
CA PHE A 128 -3.54 -7.17 -4.59
C PHE A 128 -4.46 -7.13 -3.38
N THR A 129 -4.70 -5.92 -2.88
CA THR A 129 -5.71 -5.67 -1.85
C THR A 129 -6.80 -4.80 -2.45
N LEU A 130 -8.05 -5.24 -2.37
CA LEU A 130 -9.21 -4.54 -2.91
C LEU A 130 -10.13 -4.09 -1.78
N LEU A 131 -10.21 -2.77 -1.56
CA LEU A 131 -11.18 -2.21 -0.62
C LEU A 131 -12.52 -1.99 -1.34
N VAL A 132 -13.57 -2.61 -0.82
CA VAL A 132 -14.92 -2.60 -1.38
C VAL A 132 -15.86 -1.88 -0.42
N PRO A 133 -16.28 -0.64 -0.72
CA PRO A 133 -17.25 0.07 0.11
C PRO A 133 -18.58 -0.68 0.20
N ALA A 134 -18.88 -1.23 1.37
CA ALA A 134 -20.19 -1.75 1.74
C ALA A 134 -21.15 -0.60 2.05
N LEU A 135 -20.63 0.46 2.68
CA LEU A 135 -21.33 1.73 2.90
C LEU A 135 -20.48 2.90 2.37
N LYS A 136 -21.16 3.82 1.71
CA LYS A 136 -20.62 5.12 1.28
C LYS A 136 -21.34 6.21 2.04
N LEU A 137 -20.61 6.94 2.88
CA LEU A 137 -21.22 7.95 3.75
C LEU A 137 -21.03 9.38 3.23
N HIS A 138 -20.30 9.53 2.13
CA HIS A 138 -20.03 10.83 1.51
C HIS A 138 -21.19 11.45 0.74
N ASP A 139 -22.18 10.65 0.32
CA ASP A 139 -23.34 11.15 -0.45
C ASP A 139 -24.49 11.64 0.44
N ARG A 140 -24.37 11.48 1.77
CA ARG A 140 -25.52 11.61 2.68
C ARG A 140 -25.73 13.03 3.23
N ASN A 141 -24.77 13.95 3.07
CA ASN A 141 -24.80 15.32 3.64
C ASN A 141 -25.25 15.40 5.13
N GLN A 142 -25.18 14.28 5.85
CA GLN A 142 -25.69 14.10 7.19
C GLN A 142 -24.54 13.67 8.11
N PRO A 143 -24.55 14.11 9.37
CA PRO A 143 -23.50 13.75 10.32
C PRO A 143 -23.53 12.24 10.60
N VAL A 144 -22.36 11.62 10.53
CA VAL A 144 -22.15 10.22 10.96
C VAL A 144 -21.61 10.25 12.38
N THR A 145 -22.18 9.40 13.26
CA THR A 145 -21.62 9.22 14.60
C THR A 145 -20.62 8.07 14.60
N LEU A 146 -19.34 8.40 14.71
CA LEU A 146 -18.27 7.47 15.08
C LEU A 146 -18.17 7.45 16.61
N ASP A 147 -18.53 6.34 17.24
CA ASP A 147 -18.45 6.18 18.68
C ASP A 147 -17.09 5.61 19.09
N MET A 148 -16.19 6.50 19.49
CA MET A 148 -14.84 6.18 19.94
C MET A 148 -14.73 6.02 21.46
N ARG A 149 -15.81 6.25 22.24
CA ARG A 149 -15.76 6.29 23.72
C ARG A 149 -15.33 4.97 24.35
N HIS A 150 -15.58 3.86 23.65
CA HIS A 150 -15.28 2.51 24.08
C HIS A 150 -14.21 1.83 23.22
N SER A 151 -13.55 2.59 22.32
CA SER A 151 -12.57 2.06 21.37
C SER A 151 -11.18 2.63 21.67
N ALA A 152 -10.13 1.87 21.34
CA ALA A 152 -8.78 2.41 21.33
C ALA A 152 -8.64 3.56 20.29
N LEU A 153 -7.59 4.38 20.42
CA LEU A 153 -7.30 5.40 19.40
C LEU A 153 -7.17 4.77 18.01
N GLY A 154 -7.69 5.47 16.99
CA GLY A 154 -7.77 4.95 15.62
C GLY A 154 -8.83 3.87 15.40
N HIS A 155 -9.64 3.53 16.40
CA HIS A 155 -10.76 2.60 16.28
C HIS A 155 -12.09 3.29 16.63
N SER A 156 -13.19 2.76 16.10
CA SER A 156 -14.53 3.29 16.37
C SER A 156 -15.61 2.24 16.16
N TRP A 157 -16.73 2.39 16.86
CA TRP A 157 -17.99 1.75 16.47
C TRP A 157 -18.76 2.67 15.51
N LEU A 158 -19.52 2.08 14.59
CA LEU A 158 -20.33 2.83 13.63
C LEU A 158 -21.82 2.66 13.97
N SER A 159 -22.43 3.70 14.53
CA SER A 159 -23.86 3.68 14.85
C SER A 159 -24.71 4.01 13.62
N LEU A 160 -25.71 3.18 13.34
CA LEU A 160 -26.68 3.41 12.28
C LEU A 160 -27.90 4.23 12.73
N ARG A 161 -27.92 4.75 13.97
CA ARG A 161 -29.09 5.47 14.53
C ARG A 161 -29.56 6.69 13.72
N LEU A 162 -28.65 7.32 12.97
CA LEU A 162 -28.94 8.51 12.15
C LEU A 162 -29.19 8.13 10.68
N PHE A 163 -29.28 6.85 10.36
CA PHE A 163 -29.49 6.36 9.00
C PHE A 163 -31.01 6.26 8.74
N ASP A 164 -31.41 6.40 7.48
CA ASP A 164 -32.79 6.15 7.07
C ASP A 164 -33.20 4.69 7.33
N GLU A 165 -34.50 4.46 7.58
CA GLU A 165 -35.05 3.13 7.85
C GLU A 165 -34.75 2.12 6.74
N GLY A 166 -34.66 2.56 5.48
CA GLY A 166 -34.31 1.69 4.36
C GLY A 166 -32.90 1.11 4.51
N THR A 167 -31.93 1.95 4.86
CA THR A 167 -30.55 1.51 5.12
C THR A 167 -30.46 0.63 6.38
N ILE A 168 -31.18 0.97 7.45
CA ILE A 168 -31.22 0.13 8.67
C ILE A 168 -31.81 -1.24 8.33
N ASN A 169 -32.97 -1.31 7.68
CA ASN A 169 -33.62 -2.56 7.31
C ASN A 169 -32.75 -3.43 6.39
N LYS A 170 -32.01 -2.79 5.48
CA LYS A 170 -31.06 -3.45 4.58
C LYS A 170 -29.89 -4.10 5.32
N TRP A 171 -29.37 -3.43 6.37
CA TRP A 171 -28.16 -3.86 7.07
C TRP A 171 -28.40 -4.44 8.46
N LYS A 172 -29.66 -4.57 8.90
CA LYS A 172 -30.03 -5.05 10.25
C LYS A 172 -29.39 -6.39 10.61
N ASP A 173 -29.30 -7.33 9.65
CA ASP A 173 -28.72 -8.67 9.85
C ASP A 173 -27.19 -8.62 9.95
N CYS A 174 -26.59 -7.48 9.62
CA CYS A 174 -25.17 -7.18 9.75
C CYS A 174 -24.89 -6.18 10.88
N CYS A 175 -25.80 -6.04 11.84
CA CYS A 175 -25.64 -5.15 12.99
C CYS A 175 -25.62 -5.93 14.30
N THR A 176 -24.82 -5.45 15.25
CA THR A 176 -25.02 -5.78 16.65
C THR A 176 -26.01 -4.81 17.28
N ILE A 177 -26.70 -5.27 18.31
CA ILE A 177 -27.77 -4.53 18.97
C ILE A 177 -27.35 -4.20 20.39
N VAL A 178 -27.53 -2.93 20.78
CA VAL A 178 -27.39 -2.49 22.17
C VAL A 178 -28.67 -1.77 22.59
N ASP A 179 -29.37 -2.35 23.55
CA ASP A 179 -30.57 -1.75 24.14
C ASP A 179 -30.17 -0.75 25.24
N HIS A 180 -30.72 0.46 25.17
CA HIS A 180 -30.55 1.46 26.21
C HIS A 180 -31.66 1.37 27.27
N ILE A 181 -31.33 1.82 28.48
CA ILE A 181 -32.23 1.86 29.65
C ILE A 181 -33.51 2.68 29.37
N ASN A 182 -33.45 3.62 28.43
CA ASN A 182 -34.58 4.44 27.98
C ASN A 182 -35.48 3.75 26.93
N GLY A 183 -35.24 2.48 26.60
CA GLY A 183 -36.02 1.70 25.63
C GLY A 183 -35.65 1.94 24.17
N THR A 184 -34.61 2.73 23.86
CA THR A 184 -34.12 2.89 22.48
C THR A 184 -33.10 1.82 22.11
N THR A 185 -33.35 1.12 21.00
CA THR A 185 -32.46 0.11 20.42
C THR A 185 -31.50 0.76 19.43
N ASN A 186 -30.19 0.63 19.66
CA ASN A 186 -29.17 1.12 18.74
C ASN A 186 -28.56 -0.02 17.93
N TYR A 187 -28.56 0.14 16.60
CA TYR A 187 -27.89 -0.75 15.65
C TYR A 187 -26.46 -0.26 15.40
N PHE A 188 -25.48 -1.12 15.62
CA PHE A 188 -24.08 -0.87 15.31
C PHE A 188 -23.64 -1.74 14.15
N PHE A 189 -23.08 -1.12 13.11
CA PHE A 189 -22.64 -1.80 11.91
C PHE A 189 -21.45 -2.71 12.21
N SER A 190 -21.64 -4.02 12.10
CA SER A 190 -20.69 -5.02 12.58
C SER A 190 -19.70 -5.43 11.49
N PRO A 191 -18.38 -5.23 11.65
CA PRO A 191 -17.40 -5.59 10.64
C PRO A 191 -17.34 -7.09 10.35
N THR A 192 -17.49 -7.93 11.39
CA THR A 192 -17.52 -9.39 11.26
C THR A 192 -18.76 -9.83 10.50
N LEU A 193 -19.97 -9.42 10.90
CA LEU A 193 -21.20 -9.81 10.21
C LEU A 193 -21.27 -9.29 8.77
N VAL A 194 -20.69 -8.11 8.49
CA VAL A 194 -20.55 -7.60 7.13
C VAL A 194 -19.60 -8.48 6.31
N ALA A 195 -18.46 -8.88 6.89
CA ALA A 195 -17.53 -9.80 6.22
C ALA A 195 -18.15 -11.19 5.98
N ASP A 196 -18.94 -11.72 6.92
CA ASP A 196 -19.69 -12.98 6.78
C ASP A 196 -20.63 -12.94 5.57
N TRP A 197 -21.50 -11.91 5.54
CA TRP A 197 -22.41 -11.69 4.43
C TRP A 197 -21.66 -11.55 3.10
N PHE A 198 -20.57 -10.78 3.10
CA PHE A 198 -19.83 -10.50 1.88
C PHE A 198 -19.13 -11.75 1.34
N TYR A 199 -18.54 -12.57 2.22
CA TYR A 199 -17.97 -13.86 1.86
C TYR A 199 -19.01 -14.82 1.27
N GLN A 200 -20.18 -14.93 1.90
CA GLN A 200 -21.27 -15.77 1.40
C GLN A 200 -21.72 -15.30 0.01
N SER A 201 -21.87 -13.99 -0.19
CA SER A 201 -22.32 -13.41 -1.46
C SER A 201 -21.29 -13.64 -2.57
N ILE A 202 -20.01 -13.38 -2.31
CA ILE A 202 -18.91 -13.65 -3.25
C ILE A 202 -18.87 -15.14 -3.61
N SER A 203 -18.96 -16.01 -2.61
CA SER A 203 -18.91 -17.47 -2.82
C SER A 203 -20.06 -17.95 -3.70
N LEU A 204 -21.29 -17.47 -3.45
CA LEU A 204 -22.44 -17.79 -4.28
C LEU A 204 -22.27 -17.33 -5.73
N VAL A 205 -21.83 -16.08 -5.96
CA VAL A 205 -21.60 -15.58 -7.32
C VAL A 205 -20.51 -16.38 -8.03
N LEU A 206 -19.37 -16.63 -7.37
CA LEU A 206 -18.27 -17.36 -7.97
C LEU A 206 -18.67 -18.81 -8.32
N LEU A 207 -19.46 -19.47 -7.47
CA LEU A 207 -20.02 -20.79 -7.77
C LEU A 207 -20.91 -20.77 -9.02
N GLU A 208 -21.78 -19.76 -9.19
CA GLU A 208 -22.62 -19.64 -10.39
C GLU A 208 -21.80 -19.34 -11.65
N VAL A 209 -20.80 -18.47 -11.55
CA VAL A 209 -19.89 -18.14 -12.66
C VAL A 209 -19.12 -19.37 -13.12
N GLN A 210 -18.66 -20.21 -12.17
CA GLN A 210 -17.93 -21.44 -12.48
C GLN A 210 -18.79 -22.52 -13.16
N LYS A 211 -20.13 -22.49 -13.04
CA LYS A 211 -21.01 -23.46 -13.72
C LYS A 211 -21.06 -23.27 -15.23
N LYS A 212 -20.76 -22.07 -15.73
CA LYS A 212 -20.77 -21.73 -17.16
C LYS A 212 -19.44 -21.10 -17.58
N PRO A 213 -18.34 -21.88 -17.55
CA PRO A 213 -17.02 -21.34 -17.86
C PRO A 213 -16.97 -20.88 -19.33
N GLN A 214 -16.63 -19.62 -19.55
CA GLN A 214 -16.39 -19.10 -20.90
C GLN A 214 -14.89 -19.09 -21.20
N ARG A 215 -14.54 -19.33 -22.46
CA ARG A 215 -13.15 -19.30 -22.90
C ARG A 215 -12.54 -17.92 -22.67
N GLY A 216 -11.41 -17.86 -21.98
CA GLY A 216 -10.71 -16.61 -21.67
C GLY A 216 -11.10 -15.97 -20.32
N MET A 217 -12.06 -16.54 -19.59
CA MET A 217 -12.32 -16.10 -18.21
C MET A 217 -11.24 -16.64 -17.25
N PRO A 218 -10.82 -15.84 -16.26
CA PRO A 218 -9.97 -16.30 -15.16
C PRO A 218 -10.51 -17.57 -14.50
N ARG A 219 -9.61 -18.52 -14.20
CA ARG A 219 -9.95 -19.69 -13.38
C ARG A 219 -9.87 -19.28 -11.93
N VAL A 220 -10.98 -19.40 -11.21
CA VAL A 220 -11.00 -19.24 -9.75
C VAL A 220 -10.40 -20.51 -9.14
N GLU A 221 -9.16 -20.45 -8.67
CA GLU A 221 -8.44 -21.58 -8.10
C GLU A 221 -8.79 -21.76 -6.63
N LYS A 222 -8.98 -20.65 -5.92
CA LYS A 222 -9.23 -20.67 -4.47
C LYS A 222 -10.08 -19.49 -4.03
N VAL A 223 -10.96 -19.72 -3.07
CA VAL A 223 -11.75 -18.70 -2.36
C VAL A 223 -11.75 -19.09 -0.89
N GLU A 224 -11.12 -18.28 -0.05
CA GLU A 224 -11.01 -18.52 1.39
C GLU A 224 -11.40 -17.30 2.19
N ARG A 225 -11.98 -17.57 3.36
CA ARG A 225 -12.24 -16.56 4.37
C ARG A 225 -11.14 -16.61 5.42
N ASN A 226 -10.47 -15.49 5.61
CA ASN A 226 -9.39 -15.28 6.58
C ASN A 226 -9.83 -14.17 7.56
N GLY A 227 -10.60 -14.55 8.58
CA GLY A 227 -11.25 -13.59 9.47
C GLY A 227 -12.25 -12.72 8.71
N THR A 228 -11.93 -11.42 8.59
CA THR A 228 -12.73 -10.41 7.87
C THR A 228 -12.25 -10.15 6.44
N ILE A 229 -11.19 -10.84 6.00
CA ILE A 229 -10.60 -10.73 4.67
C ILE A 229 -11.04 -11.93 3.82
N ILE A 230 -11.36 -11.69 2.56
CA ILE A 230 -11.72 -12.72 1.60
C ILE A 230 -10.58 -12.84 0.59
N SER A 231 -9.83 -13.94 0.65
CA SER A 231 -8.70 -14.19 -0.25
C SER A 231 -9.15 -15.02 -1.45
N VAL A 232 -8.97 -14.51 -2.65
CA VAL A 232 -9.30 -15.18 -3.92
C VAL A 232 -8.04 -15.37 -4.75
N ILE A 233 -7.73 -16.60 -5.17
CA ILE A 233 -6.64 -16.87 -6.11
C ILE A 233 -7.22 -17.12 -7.50
N LEU A 234 -6.81 -16.28 -8.46
CA LEU A 234 -7.21 -16.37 -9.86
C LEU A 234 -6.03 -16.83 -10.72
N GLY A 235 -6.22 -17.88 -11.52
CA GLY A 235 -5.32 -18.26 -12.60
C GLY A 235 -5.73 -17.56 -13.90
N VAL A 236 -4.83 -16.75 -14.46
CA VAL A 236 -5.01 -16.06 -15.74
C VAL A 236 -3.78 -16.29 -16.61
N GLY A 237 -3.95 -17.06 -17.70
CA GLY A 237 -2.83 -17.45 -18.55
C GLY A 237 -1.80 -18.24 -17.74
N SER A 238 -0.60 -17.69 -17.62
CA SER A 238 0.51 -18.29 -16.85
C SER A 238 0.68 -17.73 -15.44
N SER A 239 -0.12 -16.73 -15.07
CA SER A 239 -0.02 -16.01 -13.80
C SER A 239 -1.13 -16.40 -12.83
N ARG A 240 -0.77 -16.48 -11.55
CA ARG A 240 -1.71 -16.62 -10.42
C ARG A 240 -1.74 -15.33 -9.62
N MET A 241 -2.94 -14.81 -9.40
CA MET A 241 -3.16 -13.53 -8.75
C MET A 241 -3.98 -13.72 -7.48
N LEU A 242 -3.40 -13.35 -6.35
CA LEU A 242 -4.06 -13.32 -5.05
C LEU A 242 -4.74 -11.95 -4.85
N TYR A 243 -6.06 -11.96 -4.67
CA TYR A 243 -6.82 -10.79 -4.26
C TYR A 243 -7.27 -10.95 -2.82
N ASP A 244 -6.78 -10.10 -1.93
CA ASP A 244 -7.35 -9.89 -0.60
C ASP A 244 -8.46 -8.84 -0.72
N ILE A 245 -9.72 -9.28 -0.73
CA ILE A 245 -10.90 -8.42 -0.87
C ILE A 245 -11.45 -8.10 0.52
N VAL A 246 -11.60 -6.82 0.82
CA VAL A 246 -11.96 -6.32 2.16
C VAL A 246 -13.19 -5.41 2.07
N PRO A 247 -14.30 -5.75 2.76
CA PRO A 247 -15.43 -4.84 2.86
C PRO A 247 -15.09 -3.67 3.78
N VAL A 248 -15.36 -2.44 3.34
CA VAL A 248 -15.03 -1.21 4.08
C VAL A 248 -16.22 -0.26 4.17
N VAL A 249 -16.11 0.75 5.04
CA VAL A 249 -16.97 1.94 4.99
C VAL A 249 -16.16 3.11 4.50
N SER A 250 -16.66 3.84 3.50
CA SER A 250 -15.95 4.96 2.87
C SER A 250 -16.50 6.32 3.30
N PHE A 251 -15.59 7.23 3.63
CA PHE A 251 -15.85 8.60 4.05
C PHE A 251 -15.15 9.59 3.10
N LYS A 252 -15.71 10.79 2.96
CA LYS A 252 -15.02 11.97 2.41
C LYS A 252 -14.53 12.86 3.55
N GLY A 253 -13.44 13.58 3.29
CA GLY A 253 -12.83 14.49 4.25
C GLY A 253 -11.92 13.81 5.26
N TRP A 254 -11.51 14.57 6.28
CA TRP A 254 -10.54 14.14 7.27
C TRP A 254 -11.17 13.92 8.64
N PRO A 255 -10.85 12.82 9.35
CA PRO A 255 -11.45 12.55 10.65
C PRO A 255 -10.83 13.44 11.73
N ALA A 256 -11.65 13.94 12.65
CA ALA A 256 -11.20 14.87 13.70
C ALA A 256 -10.04 14.34 14.55
N VAL A 257 -9.98 13.02 14.79
CA VAL A 257 -8.88 12.39 15.53
C VAL A 257 -7.53 12.54 14.83
N ALA A 258 -7.50 12.70 13.51
CA ALA A 258 -6.29 12.90 12.72
C ALA A 258 -6.02 14.37 12.41
N GLN A 259 -6.83 15.31 12.94
CA GLN A 259 -6.72 16.73 12.58
C GLN A 259 -5.35 17.34 12.93
N SER A 260 -4.72 16.86 14.02
CA SER A 260 -3.40 17.33 14.43
C SER A 260 -2.31 17.04 13.39
N TRP A 261 -2.48 16.02 12.56
CA TRP A 261 -1.55 15.71 11.47
C TRP A 261 -1.49 16.85 10.44
N LEU A 262 -2.59 17.57 10.21
CA LEU A 262 -2.61 18.71 9.28
C LEU A 262 -1.91 19.97 9.80
N MET A 263 -1.43 19.95 11.05
CA MET A 263 -0.75 21.09 11.65
C MET A 263 0.76 21.10 11.34
N GLU A 264 1.28 20.05 10.73
CA GLU A 264 2.69 19.88 10.36
C GLU A 264 2.85 19.80 8.82
N ASN A 265 4.09 19.91 8.33
CA ASN A 265 4.36 19.85 6.89
C ASN A 265 4.72 18.42 6.46
N HIS A 266 3.79 17.76 5.77
CA HIS A 266 3.92 16.38 5.29
C HIS A 266 4.02 16.26 3.76
N PHE A 267 4.27 17.37 3.05
CA PHE A 267 4.28 17.43 1.59
C PHE A 267 5.71 17.65 1.09
N TRP A 268 6.49 16.56 1.08
CA TRP A 268 7.94 16.61 0.99
C TRP A 268 8.46 16.98 -0.41
N ASP A 269 7.71 16.65 -1.46
CA ASP A 269 8.09 16.99 -2.85
C ASP A 269 7.42 18.27 -3.36
N GLY A 270 6.47 18.84 -2.60
CA GLY A 270 5.68 20.02 -2.96
C GLY A 270 4.79 19.85 -4.20
N LYS A 271 4.64 18.63 -4.74
CA LYS A 271 3.85 18.36 -5.95
C LYS A 271 2.44 17.91 -5.64
N ILE A 272 2.26 17.22 -4.52
CA ILE A 272 0.95 16.75 -4.07
C ILE A 272 0.31 17.82 -3.21
N THR A 273 -0.96 18.13 -3.48
CA THR A 273 -1.70 19.10 -2.68
C THR A 273 -2.31 18.46 -1.45
N GLU A 274 -2.59 19.26 -0.42
CA GLU A 274 -3.26 18.79 0.80
C GLU A 274 -4.60 18.13 0.46
N GLU A 275 -5.38 18.73 -0.43
CA GLU A 275 -6.70 18.26 -0.85
C GLU A 275 -6.65 16.86 -1.50
N GLU A 276 -5.59 16.55 -2.24
CA GLU A 276 -5.40 15.22 -2.84
C GLU A 276 -5.19 14.14 -1.76
N VAL A 277 -4.42 14.47 -0.71
CA VAL A 277 -4.11 13.56 0.40
C VAL A 277 -5.28 13.40 1.35
N ILE A 278 -5.99 14.47 1.69
CA ILE A 278 -7.06 14.45 2.71
C ILE A 278 -8.46 14.19 2.15
N SER A 279 -8.55 13.75 0.90
CA SER A 279 -9.82 13.58 0.17
C SER A 279 -10.81 12.61 0.82
N GLY A 280 -10.33 11.64 1.61
CA GLY A 280 -11.18 10.71 2.34
C GLY A 280 -10.41 9.63 3.09
N PHE A 281 -11.13 8.91 3.94
CA PHE A 281 -10.61 7.77 4.71
C PHE A 281 -11.60 6.61 4.68
N TYR A 282 -11.15 5.46 5.19
CA TYR A 282 -11.98 4.27 5.31
C TYR A 282 -12.06 3.81 6.76
N LEU A 283 -13.10 3.04 7.04
CA LEU A 283 -13.11 2.11 8.16
C LEU A 283 -12.91 0.70 7.61
N VAL A 284 -11.89 0.01 8.11
CA VAL A 284 -11.54 -1.36 7.76
C VAL A 284 -11.90 -2.32 8.91
N PRO A 285 -12.22 -3.59 8.62
CA PRO A 285 -12.71 -4.53 9.62
C PRO A 285 -11.53 -5.15 10.40
N ALA A 286 -10.86 -4.32 11.20
CA ALA A 286 -9.75 -4.68 12.09
C ALA A 286 -10.03 -4.15 13.49
N CYS A 287 -9.63 -4.90 14.51
CA CYS A 287 -9.98 -4.65 15.91
C CYS A 287 -8.74 -4.26 16.72
N SER A 288 -8.93 -3.48 17.78
CA SER A 288 -7.84 -3.21 18.72
C SER A 288 -7.56 -4.43 19.60
N HIS A 289 -6.36 -4.51 20.18
CA HIS A 289 -5.94 -5.67 20.98
C HIS A 289 -6.89 -6.02 22.15
N LYS A 290 -7.53 -5.01 22.76
CA LYS A 290 -8.50 -5.16 23.86
C LYS A 290 -9.95 -4.91 23.43
N GLY A 291 -10.17 -4.72 22.15
CA GLY A 291 -11.43 -4.30 21.57
C GLY A 291 -12.44 -5.43 21.40
N ARG A 292 -13.61 -5.07 20.87
CA ARG A 292 -14.65 -6.04 20.49
C ARG A 292 -14.68 -6.19 18.97
N LYS A 293 -14.18 -7.31 18.46
CA LYS A 293 -14.14 -7.62 17.02
C LYS A 293 -15.49 -7.43 16.32
N GLU A 294 -16.59 -7.70 17.02
CA GLU A 294 -17.94 -7.60 16.47
C GLU A 294 -18.40 -6.16 16.20
N ASN A 295 -17.74 -5.14 16.78
CA ASN A 295 -18.21 -3.75 16.74
C ASN A 295 -17.14 -2.75 16.28
N GLU A 296 -15.87 -3.07 16.47
CA GLU A 296 -14.78 -2.14 16.20
C GLU A 296 -14.32 -2.18 14.76
N TRP A 297 -14.34 -1.01 14.13
CA TRP A 297 -13.64 -0.74 12.91
C TRP A 297 -12.37 0.05 13.20
N ARG A 298 -11.32 -0.15 12.39
CA ARG A 298 -10.10 0.65 12.41
C ARG A 298 -10.14 1.71 11.31
N LEU A 299 -9.66 2.92 11.60
CA LEU A 299 -9.46 3.97 10.61
C LEU A 299 -8.31 3.58 9.67
N SER A 300 -8.52 3.78 8.38
CA SER A 300 -7.52 3.52 7.34
C SER A 300 -7.40 4.71 6.39
N PHE A 301 -6.16 5.12 6.15
CA PHE A 301 -5.79 6.23 5.29
C PHE A 301 -5.16 5.75 3.99
N ALA A 302 -5.52 4.53 3.54
CA ALA A 302 -4.92 3.89 2.37
C ALA A 302 -4.93 4.77 1.09
N ARG A 303 -5.95 5.63 0.93
CA ARG A 303 -6.01 6.60 -0.18
C ARG A 303 -4.90 7.65 -0.08
N SER A 304 -4.72 8.24 1.11
CA SER A 304 -3.68 9.21 1.42
C SER A 304 -2.29 8.60 1.27
N GLU A 305 -2.10 7.37 1.75
CA GLU A 305 -0.84 6.63 1.60
C GLU A 305 -0.46 6.38 0.14
N VAL A 306 -1.43 6.11 -0.74
CA VAL A 306 -1.17 5.95 -2.17
C VAL A 306 -0.67 7.25 -2.78
N GLN A 307 -1.18 8.41 -2.34
CA GLN A 307 -0.67 9.69 -2.82
C GLN A 307 0.76 9.91 -2.34
N LEU A 308 1.01 9.80 -1.02
CA LEU A 308 2.35 10.00 -0.45
C LEU A 308 3.39 9.05 -1.02
N LYS A 309 3.02 7.79 -1.32
CA LYS A 309 3.94 6.81 -1.95
C LYS A 309 4.48 7.33 -3.29
N LYS A 310 3.73 8.15 -4.04
CA LYS A 310 4.18 8.69 -5.33
C LYS A 310 5.31 9.71 -5.20
N CYS A 311 5.48 10.31 -4.01
CA CYS A 311 6.56 11.25 -3.71
C CYS A 311 7.87 10.53 -3.37
N ILE A 312 7.84 9.24 -3.08
CA ILE A 312 9.03 8.45 -2.74
C ILE A 312 9.72 8.04 -4.04
N SER A 313 11.00 8.35 -4.18
CA SER A 313 11.79 7.92 -5.34
C SER A 313 11.88 6.39 -5.42
N SER A 314 12.05 5.87 -6.63
CA SER A 314 12.16 4.42 -6.86
C SER A 314 13.34 3.82 -6.09
N SER A 315 14.48 4.51 -6.01
CA SER A 315 15.65 4.06 -5.25
C SER A 315 15.34 3.91 -3.75
N LEU A 316 14.65 4.88 -3.14
CA LEU A 316 14.26 4.77 -1.73
C LEU A 316 13.18 3.71 -1.49
N MET A 317 12.26 3.52 -2.43
CA MET A 317 11.31 2.41 -2.38
C MET A 317 12.03 1.06 -2.43
N GLN A 318 13.06 0.90 -3.27
CA GLN A 318 13.90 -0.29 -3.33
C GLN A 318 14.60 -0.56 -1.99
N ALA A 319 15.17 0.48 -1.37
CA ALA A 319 15.76 0.40 -0.04
C ALA A 319 14.72 -0.02 1.02
N TYR A 320 13.50 0.52 0.97
CA TYR A 320 12.41 0.13 1.85
C TYR A 320 12.00 -1.34 1.65
N GLN A 321 11.85 -1.82 0.41
CA GLN A 321 11.50 -3.23 0.15
C GLN A 321 12.57 -4.18 0.68
N ALA A 322 13.86 -3.85 0.47
CA ALA A 322 14.97 -4.62 1.01
C ALA A 322 14.96 -4.63 2.56
N CYS A 323 14.74 -3.47 3.18
CA CYS A 323 14.60 -3.33 4.64
C CYS A 323 13.45 -4.18 5.18
N LYS A 324 12.27 -4.09 4.56
CA LYS A 324 11.08 -4.88 4.90
C LYS A 324 11.37 -6.38 4.79
N ALA A 325 11.98 -6.84 3.69
CA ALA A 325 12.29 -8.25 3.47
C ALA A 325 13.23 -8.82 4.54
N ILE A 326 14.25 -8.06 4.94
CA ILE A 326 15.15 -8.43 6.05
C ILE A 326 14.37 -8.54 7.37
N ILE A 327 13.61 -7.50 7.72
CA ILE A 327 12.98 -7.36 9.03
C ILE A 327 11.85 -8.36 9.22
N ILE A 328 10.94 -8.50 8.25
CA ILE A 328 9.79 -9.41 8.35
C ILE A 328 10.25 -10.86 8.51
N LYS A 329 11.32 -11.25 7.81
CA LYS A 329 11.91 -12.57 7.97
C LYS A 329 12.55 -12.75 9.35
N LEU A 330 13.40 -11.83 9.76
CA LEU A 330 14.15 -11.91 11.01
C LEU A 330 13.24 -11.89 12.25
N LEU A 331 12.19 -11.07 12.21
CA LEU A 331 11.25 -10.85 13.31
C LEU A 331 9.96 -11.67 13.16
N SER A 332 9.97 -12.71 12.32
CA SER A 332 8.82 -13.59 12.11
C SER A 332 8.40 -14.40 13.34
N ARG A 333 9.31 -14.60 14.31
CA ARG A 333 9.05 -15.39 15.53
C ARG A 333 9.74 -14.78 16.78
N PRO A 334 8.99 -14.46 17.85
CA PRO A 334 7.52 -14.31 17.86
C PRO A 334 7.10 -13.19 16.90
N LYS A 335 5.88 -13.25 16.35
CA LYS A 335 5.38 -12.21 15.44
C LYS A 335 4.94 -11.01 16.28
N ALA A 336 5.61 -9.88 16.09
CA ALA A 336 5.30 -8.62 16.80
C ALA A 336 5.32 -7.40 15.89
N ILE A 337 6.19 -7.41 14.87
CA ILE A 337 6.32 -6.33 13.92
C ILE A 337 5.57 -6.69 12.65
N SER A 338 4.54 -5.91 12.33
CA SER A 338 3.85 -5.98 11.05
C SER A 338 4.61 -5.16 9.99
N PRO A 339 4.45 -5.47 8.70
CA PRO A 339 5.00 -4.62 7.64
C PRO A 339 4.40 -3.21 7.63
N TYR A 340 3.18 -3.02 8.16
CA TYR A 340 2.56 -1.70 8.28
C TYR A 340 3.30 -0.79 9.28
N HIS A 341 3.90 -1.35 10.35
CA HIS A 341 4.79 -0.58 11.23
C HIS A 341 5.97 0.00 10.45
N LEU A 342 6.59 -0.78 9.56
CA LEU A 342 7.72 -0.33 8.73
C LEU A 342 7.28 0.76 7.74
N ARG A 343 6.08 0.62 7.17
CA ARG A 343 5.49 1.61 6.29
C ARG A 343 5.30 2.95 7.01
N SER A 344 4.78 2.93 8.24
CA SER A 344 4.64 4.15 9.06
C SER A 344 5.99 4.77 9.40
N ILE A 345 7.00 3.97 9.75
CA ILE A 345 8.37 4.45 10.00
C ILE A 345 8.97 5.09 8.73
N MET A 346 8.75 4.49 7.57
CA MET A 346 9.20 5.06 6.29
C MET A 346 8.59 6.43 6.03
N LEU A 347 7.28 6.60 6.25
CA LEU A 347 6.63 7.89 6.07
C LEU A 347 7.16 8.94 7.05
N TRP A 348 7.35 8.59 8.33
CA TRP A 348 8.01 9.47 9.31
C TRP A 348 9.45 9.83 8.96
N ALA A 349 10.20 8.89 8.38
CA ALA A 349 11.55 9.17 7.89
C ALA A 349 11.51 10.19 6.74
N CYS A 350 10.54 10.09 5.85
CA CYS A 350 10.36 11.04 4.76
C CYS A 350 10.00 12.45 5.25
N ASP A 351 9.18 12.59 6.29
CA ASP A 351 8.92 13.92 6.89
C ASP A 351 10.18 14.54 7.51
N ARG A 352 11.02 13.71 8.12
CA ARG A 352 12.23 14.16 8.80
C ARG A 352 13.36 14.53 7.83
N LEU A 353 13.39 13.93 6.65
CA LEU A 353 14.50 14.06 5.70
C LEU A 353 14.29 15.23 4.72
N PRO A 354 15.34 16.00 4.38
CA PRO A 354 15.25 17.07 3.40
C PRO A 354 14.82 16.58 2.00
N ALA A 355 14.03 17.38 1.28
CA ALA A 355 13.52 17.05 -0.05
C ALA A 355 14.63 16.69 -1.07
N ASN A 356 15.79 17.36 -1.00
CA ASN A 356 16.95 17.07 -1.85
C ASN A 356 17.59 15.71 -1.54
N TYR A 357 17.48 15.21 -0.31
CA TYR A 357 17.90 13.86 0.04
C TYR A 357 16.94 12.84 -0.55
N LEU A 358 15.64 13.08 -0.40
CA LEU A 358 14.60 12.17 -0.91
C LEU A 358 14.62 12.01 -2.45
N ALA A 359 15.07 13.06 -3.14
CA ALA A 359 15.15 13.09 -4.59
C ALA A 359 16.42 12.42 -5.20
N GLN A 360 17.39 11.97 -4.38
CA GLN A 360 18.66 11.43 -4.87
C GLN A 360 18.73 9.90 -4.73
N ASP A 361 19.21 9.23 -5.78
CA ASP A 361 19.26 7.77 -5.85
C ASP A 361 20.39 7.15 -5.01
N ASP A 362 21.45 7.91 -4.71
CA ASP A 362 22.65 7.42 -4.03
C ASP A 362 22.45 7.18 -2.52
N PHE A 363 21.33 7.63 -1.95
CA PHE A 363 21.05 7.58 -0.52
C PHE A 363 20.30 6.33 -0.05
N SER A 364 20.08 5.35 -0.92
CA SER A 364 19.35 4.12 -0.59
C SER A 364 19.96 3.31 0.56
N ALA A 365 21.28 3.15 0.59
CA ALA A 365 21.97 2.50 1.69
C ALA A 365 21.75 3.23 3.02
N HIS A 366 21.94 4.56 3.03
CA HIS A 366 21.74 5.39 4.22
C HIS A 366 20.28 5.33 4.70
N PHE A 367 19.33 5.36 3.78
CA PHE A 367 17.91 5.26 4.08
C PHE A 367 17.56 3.90 4.69
N LEU A 368 18.02 2.79 4.11
CA LEU A 368 17.82 1.45 4.66
C LEU A 368 18.37 1.35 6.10
N LEU A 369 19.59 1.83 6.33
CA LEU A 369 20.20 1.79 7.67
C LEU A 369 19.42 2.66 8.67
N GLY A 370 18.97 3.84 8.25
CA GLY A 370 18.14 4.74 9.05
C GLY A 370 16.81 4.12 9.45
N LEU A 371 16.14 3.39 8.54
CA LEU A 371 14.88 2.70 8.85
C LEU A 371 15.07 1.59 9.90
N ILE A 372 16.18 0.87 9.83
CA ILE A 372 16.51 -0.16 10.83
C ILE A 372 16.77 0.50 12.20
N ASP A 373 17.51 1.62 12.21
CA ASP A 373 17.78 2.39 13.43
C ASP A 373 16.49 2.97 14.04
N ASP A 374 15.59 3.50 13.23
CA ASP A 374 14.29 4.02 13.66
C ASP A 374 13.41 2.91 14.24
N LEU A 375 13.36 1.73 13.61
CA LEU A 375 12.61 0.60 14.17
C LEU A 375 13.22 0.13 15.49
N GLN A 376 14.54 0.04 15.58
CA GLN A 376 15.22 -0.32 16.82
C GLN A 376 14.90 0.69 17.93
N HIS A 377 14.91 1.99 17.61
CA HIS A 377 14.50 3.05 18.53
C HIS A 377 13.04 2.90 18.97
N CYS A 378 12.13 2.62 18.04
CA CYS A 378 10.71 2.38 18.34
C CYS A 378 10.53 1.20 19.29
N LEU A 379 11.27 0.11 19.09
CA LEU A 379 11.21 -1.08 19.94
C LEU A 379 11.78 -0.84 21.34
N VAL A 380 12.95 -0.20 21.45
CA VAL A 380 13.58 0.09 22.74
C VAL A 380 12.69 0.99 23.60
N ASN A 381 12.04 1.98 22.98
CA ASN A 381 11.13 2.89 23.69
C ASN A 381 9.69 2.36 23.77
N LYS A 382 9.38 1.25 23.09
CA LYS A 382 8.01 0.73 22.87
C LYS A 382 7.04 1.82 22.38
N MET A 383 7.51 2.65 21.45
CA MET A 383 6.78 3.77 20.89
C MET A 383 6.95 3.78 19.37
N CYS A 384 5.89 3.44 18.65
CA CYS A 384 5.80 3.58 17.20
C CYS A 384 4.50 4.34 16.87
N PRO A 385 4.56 5.68 16.71
CA PRO A 385 3.37 6.46 16.42
C PRO A 385 2.82 6.11 15.02
N ASN A 386 1.51 5.93 14.92
CA ASN A 386 0.83 5.85 13.63
C ASN A 386 1.05 7.17 12.87
N TYR A 387 1.30 7.08 11.56
CA TYR A 387 1.66 8.26 10.77
C TYR A 387 0.54 9.32 10.74
N PHE A 388 -0.71 8.94 10.50
CA PHE A 388 -1.84 9.88 10.40
C PHE A 388 -2.53 10.17 11.73
N ILE A 389 -2.29 9.35 12.76
CA ILE A 389 -2.79 9.53 14.12
C ILE A 389 -1.59 9.44 15.07
N PRO A 390 -0.73 10.48 15.16
CA PRO A 390 0.55 10.41 15.89
C PRO A 390 0.41 10.03 17.38
N GLN A 391 -0.74 10.32 17.99
CA GLN A 391 -1.07 9.93 19.36
C GLN A 391 -1.40 8.43 19.53
N CYS A 392 -1.58 7.68 18.45
CA CYS A 392 -1.83 6.24 18.46
C CYS A 392 -0.48 5.49 18.42
N ASN A 393 -0.08 4.86 19.53
CA ASN A 393 1.11 4.02 19.58
C ASN A 393 0.79 2.58 19.14
N MET A 394 1.29 2.19 17.97
CA MET A 394 1.03 0.86 17.41
C MET A 394 1.72 -0.27 18.17
N LEU A 395 2.76 0.03 18.97
CA LEU A 395 3.48 -0.95 19.80
C LEU A 395 2.98 -1.01 21.25
N GLU A 396 1.89 -0.32 21.59
CA GLU A 396 1.40 -0.24 22.98
C GLU A 396 1.13 -1.61 23.61
N HIS A 397 0.67 -2.57 22.81
CA HIS A 397 0.32 -3.93 23.26
C HIS A 397 1.53 -4.85 23.43
N LEU A 398 2.73 -4.46 23.00
CA LEU A 398 3.92 -5.31 23.02
C LEU A 398 4.48 -5.44 24.45
N SER A 399 4.89 -6.64 24.85
CA SER A 399 5.57 -6.81 26.14
C SER A 399 7.01 -6.31 26.08
N ASP A 400 7.56 -5.83 27.20
CA ASP A 400 8.92 -5.30 27.26
C ASP A 400 9.97 -6.37 26.91
N GLU A 401 9.73 -7.62 27.31
CA GLU A 401 10.58 -8.77 26.95
C GLU A 401 10.62 -8.99 25.42
N THR A 402 9.44 -8.98 24.78
CA THR A 402 9.34 -9.17 23.33
C THR A 402 9.94 -7.99 22.58
N ALA A 403 9.67 -6.76 23.01
CA ALA A 403 10.24 -5.55 22.44
C ALA A 403 11.79 -5.58 22.50
N MET A 404 12.35 -5.91 23.66
CA MET A 404 13.80 -6.01 23.86
C MET A 404 14.42 -7.15 23.04
N LEU A 405 13.74 -8.31 22.95
CA LEU A 405 14.18 -9.41 22.09
C LEU A 405 14.29 -8.97 20.63
N HIS A 406 13.29 -8.28 20.09
CA HIS A 406 13.32 -7.79 18.71
C HIS A 406 14.37 -6.70 18.51
N ALA A 407 14.53 -5.78 19.46
CA ALA A 407 15.58 -4.76 19.41
C ALA A 407 16.99 -5.38 19.33
N ARG A 408 17.25 -6.44 20.10
CA ARG A 408 18.52 -7.19 20.04
C ARG A 408 18.73 -7.89 18.70
N LYS A 409 17.69 -8.47 18.12
CA LYS A 409 17.76 -9.06 16.77
C LYS A 409 18.09 -7.99 15.72
N LEU A 410 17.49 -6.80 15.79
CA LEU A 410 17.82 -5.72 14.86
C LEU A 410 19.26 -5.21 15.03
N SER A 411 19.80 -5.24 16.24
CA SER A 411 21.21 -4.91 16.48
C SER A 411 22.15 -5.83 15.69
N SER A 412 21.82 -7.10 15.46
CA SER A 412 22.65 -7.99 14.63
C SER A 412 22.59 -7.58 13.16
N VAL A 413 21.43 -7.10 12.69
CA VAL A 413 21.30 -6.55 11.33
C VAL A 413 22.17 -5.32 11.18
N ARG A 414 22.16 -4.41 12.16
CA ARG A 414 22.98 -3.20 12.10
C ARG A 414 24.47 -3.45 12.19
N SER A 415 24.91 -4.56 12.78
CA SER A 415 26.33 -4.92 12.78
C SER A 415 26.83 -5.47 11.44
N ASP A 416 25.97 -6.11 10.63
CA ASP A 416 26.34 -6.62 9.31
C ASP A 416 25.15 -6.55 8.31
N PRO A 417 24.77 -5.35 7.85
CA PRO A 417 23.64 -5.18 6.94
C PRO A 417 23.89 -5.82 5.57
N ALA A 418 25.17 -5.91 5.15
CA ALA A 418 25.54 -6.51 3.88
C ALA A 418 25.22 -8.00 3.86
N GLU A 419 25.51 -8.73 4.94
CA GLU A 419 25.21 -10.16 4.97
C GLU A 419 23.71 -10.47 5.02
N HIS A 420 22.96 -9.67 5.77
CA HIS A 420 21.50 -9.81 5.78
C HIS A 420 20.87 -9.51 4.40
N LEU A 421 21.41 -8.55 3.65
CA LEU A 421 21.01 -8.30 2.25
C LEU A 421 21.33 -9.50 1.35
N ARG A 422 22.56 -10.04 1.39
CA ARG A 422 22.94 -11.23 0.59
C ARG A 422 22.04 -12.42 0.88
N THR A 423 21.81 -12.72 2.15
CA THR A 423 20.89 -13.79 2.56
C THR A 423 19.51 -13.57 1.95
N THR A 424 18.97 -12.34 2.03
CA THR A 424 17.65 -11.99 1.48
C THR A 424 17.60 -12.14 -0.05
N ILE A 425 18.66 -11.74 -0.75
CA ILE A 425 18.81 -11.93 -2.20
C ILE A 425 18.76 -13.40 -2.59
N GLU A 426 19.48 -14.27 -1.87
CA GLU A 426 19.48 -15.70 -2.16
C GLU A 426 18.09 -16.33 -1.96
N HIS A 427 17.32 -15.85 -0.99
CA HIS A 427 15.93 -16.26 -0.84
C HIS A 427 15.04 -15.78 -1.99
N ALA A 428 15.19 -14.54 -2.45
CA ALA A 428 14.46 -14.02 -3.60
C ALA A 428 14.78 -14.82 -4.88
N LYS A 429 16.06 -15.15 -5.10
CA LYS A 429 16.52 -16.02 -6.20
C LYS A 429 15.88 -17.41 -6.13
N ALA A 430 15.85 -18.03 -4.94
CA ALA A 430 15.24 -19.34 -4.75
C ALA A 430 13.73 -19.33 -5.05
N ALA A 431 13.00 -18.32 -4.58
CA ALA A 431 11.57 -18.17 -4.84
C ALA A 431 11.25 -18.00 -6.34
N ASN A 432 12.08 -17.25 -7.06
CA ASN A 432 11.93 -17.09 -8.51
C ASN A 432 12.20 -18.38 -9.28
N ARG A 433 13.21 -19.17 -8.89
CA ARG A 433 13.47 -20.49 -9.51
C ARG A 433 12.27 -21.43 -9.37
N LEU A 434 11.69 -21.52 -8.17
CA LEU A 434 10.48 -22.30 -7.91
C LEU A 434 9.30 -21.87 -8.79
N THR A 435 9.14 -20.56 -8.99
CA THR A 435 8.08 -20.02 -9.86
C THR A 435 8.26 -20.49 -11.30
N VAL A 436 9.48 -20.36 -11.83
CA VAL A 436 9.83 -20.79 -13.19
C VAL A 436 9.59 -22.29 -13.34
N GLU A 437 10.06 -23.12 -12.41
CA GLU A 437 9.85 -24.58 -12.43
C GLU A 437 8.36 -24.98 -12.44
N LEU A 438 7.53 -24.30 -11.65
CA LEU A 438 6.08 -24.55 -11.62
C LEU A 438 5.41 -24.16 -12.95
N GLN A 439 5.84 -23.05 -13.56
CA GLN A 439 5.35 -22.64 -14.89
C GLN A 439 5.72 -23.65 -15.98
N TRP A 440 6.93 -24.22 -15.93
CA TRP A 440 7.35 -25.29 -16.85
C TRP A 440 6.50 -26.55 -16.69
N ARG A 441 6.27 -27.01 -15.45
CA ARG A 441 5.42 -28.21 -15.19
C ARG A 441 3.96 -27.99 -15.58
N GLY A 442 3.43 -26.78 -15.40
CA GLY A 442 2.08 -26.42 -15.85
C GLY A 442 1.94 -26.44 -17.37
N SER A 443 3.00 -26.05 -18.09
CA SER A 443 3.02 -26.04 -19.56
C SER A 443 3.10 -27.44 -20.18
N THR A 444 3.77 -28.40 -19.52
CA THR A 444 3.86 -29.79 -20.00
C THR A 444 2.56 -30.60 -19.88
N ASN A 445 1.58 -30.14 -19.10
CA ASN A 445 0.27 -30.80 -18.94
C ASN A 445 -0.77 -30.35 -19.98
N ASN A 446 -0.45 -29.38 -20.83
CA ASN A 446 -1.24 -29.08 -22.02
C ASN A 446 -0.79 -30.04 -23.14
N LEU A 447 -1.61 -31.04 -23.47
CA LEU A 447 -1.37 -31.93 -24.61
C LEU A 447 -1.05 -31.12 -25.88
N PRO A 448 -0.11 -31.54 -26.73
CA PRO A 448 0.14 -30.86 -27.99
C PRO A 448 -1.09 -31.02 -28.88
N SER A 449 -1.67 -29.89 -29.30
CA SER A 449 -2.58 -29.86 -30.46
C SER A 449 -1.84 -30.40 -31.69
N PRO A 450 -2.49 -31.15 -32.59
CA PRO A 450 -1.81 -31.72 -33.75
C PRO A 450 -1.29 -30.60 -34.65
N GLN A 451 -0.09 -30.84 -35.19
CA GLN A 451 0.66 -29.97 -36.09
C GLN A 451 -0.22 -29.24 -37.11
N SER A 452 -0.14 -27.91 -37.11
CA SER A 452 -0.49 -27.08 -38.26
C SER A 452 0.77 -26.42 -38.79
N ASP A 453 0.94 -26.57 -40.10
CA ASP A 453 2.09 -26.25 -40.93
C ASP A 453 2.84 -24.94 -40.66
N ALA A 454 4.13 -25.01 -40.97
CA ALA A 454 5.09 -23.93 -41.00
C ALA A 454 4.67 -22.82 -41.98
N GLY A 455 4.63 -21.57 -41.50
CA GLY A 455 4.57 -20.37 -42.33
C GLY A 455 3.88 -19.19 -41.65
N GLY A 456 4.65 -18.33 -40.96
CA GLY A 456 4.16 -17.04 -40.47
C GLY A 456 4.83 -16.55 -39.19
N GLU A 457 6.11 -16.20 -39.24
CA GLU A 457 6.78 -15.44 -38.19
C GLU A 457 6.17 -14.02 -38.10
N ASN A 458 5.84 -13.54 -36.89
CA ASN A 458 5.30 -12.22 -36.48
C ASN A 458 3.77 -12.03 -36.23
N GLN A 459 2.89 -13.03 -36.35
CA GLN A 459 1.45 -12.81 -36.07
C GLN A 459 0.99 -12.70 -34.59
N PRO A 460 1.57 -13.39 -33.59
CA PRO A 460 1.04 -13.35 -32.23
C PRO A 460 1.26 -12.01 -31.52
N ASP A 461 2.42 -11.38 -31.73
CA ASP A 461 2.77 -10.09 -31.12
C ASP A 461 1.95 -8.94 -31.71
N ASP A 462 1.68 -8.94 -33.01
CA ASP A 462 0.81 -7.93 -33.66
C ASP A 462 -0.64 -8.02 -33.16
N ARG A 463 -1.11 -9.22 -32.83
CA ARG A 463 -2.45 -9.42 -32.24
C ARG A 463 -2.53 -8.99 -30.78
N LEU A 464 -1.47 -9.25 -30.00
CA LEU A 464 -1.36 -8.79 -28.61
C LEU A 464 -1.30 -7.26 -28.56
N ALA A 465 -0.45 -6.65 -29.38
CA ALA A 465 -0.31 -5.20 -29.51
C ALA A 465 -1.65 -4.53 -29.87
N LYS A 466 -2.39 -5.07 -30.86
CA LYS A 466 -3.72 -4.56 -31.22
C LYS A 466 -4.74 -4.64 -30.09
N LYS A 467 -4.73 -5.73 -29.31
CA LYS A 467 -5.61 -5.87 -28.13
C LYS A 467 -5.27 -4.85 -27.06
N LEU A 468 -3.99 -4.65 -26.77
CA LEU A 468 -3.54 -3.64 -25.81
C LEU A 468 -3.91 -2.23 -26.26
N GLN A 469 -3.72 -1.92 -27.55
CA GLN A 469 -4.13 -0.64 -28.14
C GLN A 469 -5.64 -0.40 -28.04
N GLN A 470 -6.45 -1.42 -28.30
CA GLN A 470 -7.90 -1.34 -28.13
C GLN A 470 -8.29 -1.06 -26.67
N LEU A 471 -7.70 -1.79 -25.71
CA LEU A 471 -7.97 -1.59 -24.27
C LEU A 471 -7.64 -0.19 -23.77
N VAL A 472 -6.52 0.38 -24.24
CA VAL A 472 -6.09 1.75 -23.90
C VAL A 472 -7.06 2.78 -24.50
N THR A 473 -7.51 2.57 -25.74
CA THR A 473 -8.43 3.47 -26.44
C THR A 473 -9.85 3.43 -25.84
N GLU A 474 -10.27 2.28 -25.32
CA GLU A 474 -11.59 2.09 -24.70
C GLU A 474 -11.67 2.60 -23.25
N ASN A 475 -10.53 2.81 -22.58
CA ASN A 475 -10.46 3.26 -21.18
C ASN A 475 -9.68 4.58 -20.95
N PRO A 476 -9.94 5.67 -21.69
CA PRO A 476 -9.29 6.95 -21.41
C PRO A 476 -9.87 7.53 -20.11
N GLY A 477 -9.14 7.39 -19.00
CA GLY A 477 -9.39 8.13 -17.75
C GLY A 477 -10.68 7.80 -16.98
N LYS A 478 -11.27 6.59 -17.13
CA LYS A 478 -12.53 6.21 -16.43
C LYS A 478 -12.46 5.00 -15.49
N SER A 479 -11.29 4.46 -15.22
CA SER A 479 -11.08 3.55 -14.10
C SER A 479 -9.73 3.87 -13.48
N ILE A 480 -9.70 3.91 -12.15
CA ILE A 480 -8.53 4.18 -11.32
C ILE A 480 -7.28 3.51 -11.93
N SER A 481 -6.28 4.35 -12.16
CA SER A 481 -5.07 4.12 -12.94
C SER A 481 -4.41 2.77 -12.64
N VAL A 482 -4.27 1.95 -13.68
CA VAL A 482 -3.45 0.74 -13.63
C VAL A 482 -1.97 1.18 -13.67
N PHE A 483 -1.38 1.43 -12.50
CA PHE A 483 0.08 1.45 -12.36
C PHE A 483 0.55 -0.01 -12.43
N ILE A 484 0.99 -0.45 -13.60
CA ILE A 484 1.33 -1.88 -13.79
C ILE A 484 2.63 -2.24 -13.09
N ASN A 485 3.53 -1.29 -12.81
CA ASN A 485 4.54 -1.50 -11.79
C ASN A 485 4.21 -0.68 -10.54
N PRO A 486 3.90 -1.33 -9.41
CA PRO A 486 3.57 -0.65 -8.17
C PRO A 486 4.77 0.03 -7.51
N ASP A 487 5.99 -0.29 -7.93
CA ASP A 487 7.25 0.27 -7.42
C ASP A 487 7.92 1.23 -8.41
N ASP A 488 7.38 1.36 -9.63
CA ASP A 488 7.79 2.37 -10.61
C ASP A 488 6.57 3.19 -11.07
N VAL A 489 6.32 4.29 -10.34
CA VAL A 489 5.36 5.34 -10.71
C VAL A 489 5.95 6.35 -11.69
N THR A 490 7.23 6.24 -12.06
CA THR A 490 7.94 7.18 -12.93
C THR A 490 7.72 6.89 -14.41
N ARG A 491 7.25 5.68 -14.75
CA ARG A 491 6.94 5.27 -16.12
C ARG A 491 5.48 4.79 -16.23
N PRO A 492 4.67 5.35 -17.13
CA PRO A 492 3.40 4.73 -17.49
C PRO A 492 3.72 3.40 -18.17
N HIS A 493 3.25 2.31 -17.58
CA HIS A 493 3.47 0.95 -18.10
C HIS A 493 2.55 0.60 -19.27
N PHE A 494 1.96 1.62 -19.89
CA PHE A 494 1.40 1.55 -21.23
C PHE A 494 1.89 2.78 -21.99
N ARG A 495 2.69 2.58 -23.03
CA ARG A 495 3.07 3.60 -24.01
C ARG A 495 2.49 3.22 -25.36
N ILE A 496 1.82 4.17 -26.00
CA ILE A 496 1.47 4.15 -27.43
C ILE A 496 1.91 5.51 -27.97
N ASP A 497 2.87 5.49 -28.91
CA ASP A 497 3.28 6.61 -29.78
C ASP A 497 3.65 7.96 -29.12
N ASP A 498 4.56 7.96 -28.14
CA ASP A 498 5.40 9.13 -27.73
C ASP A 498 4.70 10.51 -27.59
N LYS A 499 3.40 10.58 -27.25
CA LYS A 499 2.68 11.86 -27.10
C LYS A 499 1.92 11.96 -25.80
N PHE A 500 2.18 13.05 -25.09
CA PHE A 500 1.50 13.48 -23.86
C PHE A 500 0.08 13.94 -24.15
N PHE A 501 -0.88 13.45 -23.38
CA PHE A 501 -2.14 14.15 -23.08
C PHE A 501 -2.42 14.07 -21.59
#